data_AF-A0A5J4YKH1-F1
#
_entry.id   AF-A0A5J4YKH1-F1
#
_cell.length_a   1.000
_cell.length_b   1.000
_cell.length_c   1.000
_cell.angle_alpha   90.00
_cell.angle_beta   90.00
_cell.angle_gamma   90.00
#
_symmetry.space_group_name_H-M   'P 1'
#
loop_
_entity.id
_entity.type
_entity.pdbx_description
1 polymer ?
#
loop_
_entity_poly.entity_id
_entity_poly.type
_entity_poly.pdbx_seq_one_letter_code
_entity_poly.pdbx_strand_id
1 'polypeptide(L)'
;MLRRLRTKIDEPEDAAVTESVLEDVSERATVGHPPVVAEGDVVIVGEKYPNISHEVVRAGHELQNRYGRFRLGSLIGKPVGRRWKSEFEKAGKGACFVNVLAPTPELWTVALQHRTQVVYSHDIALITAHLELNAGSVVLEAGTGSCSMTFALARTVAPHGTVLSFDVDEERVRSAQQEIKLLKLDHVVKVEHRNVVTRGFPESVVQHSVDAVFLDLPDPNNVIREAAHRLKPNGALACFSPCVEQVQLSLQEIRGSGLFYDVRTVTNTTRQYLTEAERFPVPDLGIDNQIRRGGTCAMAASNATTGGAGKTDHDEARAYAAISDDEHADPEMSVPAVGRKRPRGKEASRAVSNDTTDVTVALPLEYPTVPLNSRPHRDMKGHTSYLTFAYRIPYLGTEENTATVS
;
A
#
# COMPACT_ATOMS: atom_id res chain seq x y z
N MET A 1 33.21 31.15 -21.47
CA MET A 1 33.94 30.10 -22.23
C MET A 1 33.61 28.73 -21.63
N LEU A 2 32.38 28.25 -21.79
CA LEU A 2 31.94 26.94 -21.28
C LEU A 2 31.14 26.22 -22.37
N ARG A 3 31.79 25.26 -23.02
CA ARG A 3 31.22 24.42 -24.08
C ARG A 3 31.88 23.05 -23.94
N ARG A 4 31.09 21.97 -24.03
CA ARG A 4 31.47 20.56 -23.88
C ARG A 4 31.77 20.09 -22.44
N LEU A 5 30.80 19.39 -21.87
CA LEU A 5 30.95 18.03 -21.36
C LEU A 5 29.61 17.31 -21.55
N ARG A 6 29.33 16.89 -22.79
CA ARG A 6 28.44 15.76 -23.06
C ARG A 6 29.30 14.53 -22.87
N THR A 7 29.29 13.94 -21.68
CA THR A 7 29.80 12.57 -21.50
C THR A 7 28.87 11.64 -22.27
N LYS A 8 29.45 10.87 -23.20
CA LYS A 8 28.77 9.70 -23.72
C LYS A 8 28.52 8.76 -22.55
N ILE A 9 27.29 8.28 -22.43
CA ILE A 9 27.07 6.96 -21.86
C ILE A 9 27.29 6.05 -23.06
N ASP A 10 28.38 5.30 -23.07
CA ASP A 10 28.61 4.32 -24.11
C ASP A 10 27.56 3.20 -23.94
N GLU A 11 26.85 2.89 -25.02
CA GLU A 11 25.93 1.75 -25.07
C GLU A 11 26.78 0.46 -25.02
N PRO A 12 26.47 -0.51 -24.14
CA PRO A 12 27.23 -1.76 -24.09
C PRO A 12 27.01 -2.58 -25.37
N GLU A 13 28.09 -3.19 -25.88
CA GLU A 13 28.10 -4.02 -27.11
C GLU A 13 27.39 -5.39 -26.95
N ASP A 14 26.35 -5.48 -26.12
CA ASP A 14 25.58 -6.72 -25.84
C ASP A 14 24.24 -6.81 -26.61
N ALA A 15 24.00 -5.89 -27.56
CA ALA A 15 22.73 -5.79 -28.30
C ALA A 15 22.27 -7.12 -28.96
N ALA A 16 23.22 -7.93 -29.44
CA ALA A 16 22.93 -9.22 -30.07
C ALA A 16 22.53 -10.34 -29.09
N VAL A 17 22.92 -10.25 -27.81
CA VAL A 17 22.50 -11.20 -26.77
C VAL A 17 21.15 -10.79 -26.16
N THR A 18 20.82 -9.49 -26.21
CA THR A 18 19.50 -9.01 -25.75
C THR A 18 18.37 -9.38 -26.70
N GLU A 19 18.54 -9.43 -28.02
CA GLU A 19 17.43 -9.75 -28.95
C GLU A 19 16.90 -11.18 -28.75
N SER A 20 17.77 -12.20 -28.67
CA SER A 20 17.33 -13.60 -28.48
C SER A 20 16.67 -13.86 -27.12
N VAL A 21 17.05 -13.10 -26.08
CA VAL A 21 16.40 -13.16 -24.76
C VAL A 21 15.08 -12.37 -24.76
N LEU A 22 14.95 -11.30 -25.55
CA LEU A 22 13.72 -10.53 -25.69
C LEU A 22 12.66 -11.22 -26.56
N GLU A 23 13.09 -11.97 -27.58
CA GLU A 23 12.19 -12.83 -28.38
C GLU A 23 11.58 -13.94 -27.49
N ASP A 24 12.38 -14.61 -26.65
CA ASP A 24 11.90 -15.64 -25.70
C ASP A 24 11.03 -15.05 -24.56
N VAL A 25 11.12 -13.74 -24.31
CA VAL A 25 10.19 -13.02 -23.40
C VAL A 25 8.86 -12.69 -24.08
N SER A 26 8.82 -12.58 -25.41
CA SER A 26 7.57 -12.29 -26.15
C SER A 26 6.56 -13.46 -26.12
N GLU A 27 7.04 -14.70 -26.04
CA GLU A 27 6.20 -15.90 -25.91
C GLU A 27 5.84 -16.23 -24.45
N ARG A 28 6.59 -15.70 -23.47
CA ARG A 28 6.26 -15.84 -22.04
C ARG A 28 5.16 -14.87 -21.63
N ALA A 29 3.96 -15.12 -22.14
CA ALA A 29 2.71 -14.56 -21.65
C ALA A 29 2.40 -15.05 -20.22
N THR A 30 3.16 -14.57 -19.23
CA THR A 30 2.63 -14.43 -17.88
C THR A 30 1.35 -13.60 -17.98
N VAL A 31 0.26 -14.12 -17.43
CA VAL A 31 -1.09 -13.56 -17.63
C VAL A 31 -1.12 -12.04 -17.42
N GLY A 32 -1.42 -11.31 -18.50
CA GLY A 32 -1.91 -9.94 -18.38
C GLY A 32 -1.65 -9.00 -19.57
N HIS A 33 -0.42 -8.87 -20.05
CA HIS A 33 -0.01 -7.59 -20.69
C HIS A 33 0.69 -7.77 -22.04
N PRO A 34 0.00 -7.57 -23.17
CA PRO A 34 0.68 -7.46 -24.45
C PRO A 34 1.62 -6.24 -24.42
N PRO A 35 2.83 -6.33 -25.01
CA PRO A 35 3.78 -5.22 -25.02
C PRO A 35 3.26 -4.01 -25.80
N VAL A 36 2.24 -4.21 -26.66
CA VAL A 36 1.63 -3.23 -27.55
C VAL A 36 0.12 -3.21 -27.33
N VAL A 37 -0.47 -2.01 -27.26
CA VAL A 37 -1.92 -1.81 -27.12
C VAL A 37 -2.65 -2.18 -28.41
N ALA A 38 -3.61 -3.10 -28.34
CA ALA A 38 -4.54 -3.40 -29.44
C ALA A 38 -5.88 -2.66 -29.27
N GLU A 39 -6.72 -2.70 -30.30
CA GLU A 39 -8.11 -2.24 -30.18
C GLU A 39 -8.93 -3.20 -29.31
N GLY A 40 -9.75 -2.65 -28.42
CA GLY A 40 -10.54 -3.39 -27.44
C GLY A 40 -9.81 -3.67 -26.11
N ASP A 41 -8.50 -3.44 -26.02
CA ASP A 41 -7.75 -3.64 -24.77
C ASP A 41 -8.11 -2.60 -23.69
N VAL A 42 -8.02 -3.03 -22.43
CA VAL A 42 -8.12 -2.15 -21.27
C VAL A 42 -6.75 -1.56 -20.96
N VAL A 43 -6.70 -0.24 -20.76
CA VAL A 43 -5.53 0.45 -20.23
C VAL A 43 -5.87 1.18 -18.93
N ILE A 44 -4.90 1.25 -18.03
CA ILE A 44 -4.99 2.03 -16.80
C ILE A 44 -4.45 3.43 -17.10
N VAL A 45 -5.23 4.47 -16.82
CA VAL A 45 -4.83 5.86 -17.01
C VAL A 45 -4.59 6.53 -15.66
N GLY A 46 -3.31 6.69 -15.31
CA GLY A 46 -2.88 7.34 -14.08
C GLY A 46 -2.58 8.82 -14.29
N GLU A 47 -3.41 9.70 -13.72
CA GLU A 47 -3.10 11.13 -13.62
C GLU A 47 -1.98 11.37 -12.58
N LYS A 48 -2.24 10.94 -11.34
CA LYS A 48 -1.35 10.99 -10.18
C LYS A 48 -1.93 10.03 -9.16
N TYR A 49 -1.16 9.10 -8.61
CA TYR A 49 -1.64 8.21 -7.55
C TYR A 49 -2.24 9.01 -6.36
N PRO A 50 -3.41 8.64 -5.81
CA PRO A 50 -4.26 7.49 -6.17
C PRO A 50 -5.37 7.78 -7.21
N ASN A 51 -5.36 8.93 -7.89
CA ASN A 51 -6.31 9.24 -8.96
C ASN A 51 -5.93 8.52 -10.26
N ILE A 52 -6.59 7.38 -10.49
CA ILE A 52 -6.36 6.45 -11.59
C ILE A 52 -7.73 5.97 -12.08
N SER A 53 -7.93 5.89 -13.39
CA SER A 53 -9.09 5.25 -14.03
C SER A 53 -8.67 4.10 -14.93
N HIS A 54 -9.63 3.31 -15.40
CA HIS A 54 -9.44 2.32 -16.46
C HIS A 54 -10.26 2.74 -17.70
N GLU A 55 -9.72 2.52 -18.89
CA GLU A 55 -10.33 2.94 -20.16
C GLU A 55 -10.21 1.82 -21.20
N VAL A 56 -11.25 1.66 -22.04
CA VAL A 56 -11.24 0.68 -23.15
C VAL A 56 -10.76 1.38 -24.41
N VAL A 57 -9.62 0.95 -24.96
CA VAL A 57 -9.04 1.59 -26.16
C VAL A 57 -9.85 1.22 -27.39
N ARG A 58 -10.31 2.23 -28.14
CA ARG A 58 -11.03 2.08 -29.42
C ARG A 58 -10.56 3.15 -30.41
N ALA A 59 -10.70 2.88 -31.71
CA ALA A 59 -10.45 3.88 -32.74
C ALA A 59 -11.27 5.16 -32.46
N GLY A 60 -10.60 6.31 -32.46
CA GLY A 60 -11.24 7.60 -32.14
C GLY A 60 -11.59 7.85 -30.67
N HIS A 61 -11.28 6.96 -29.72
CA HIS A 61 -11.53 7.21 -28.29
C HIS A 61 -10.67 8.39 -27.79
N GLU A 62 -11.31 9.39 -27.18
CA GLU A 62 -10.67 10.52 -26.53
C GLU A 62 -11.08 10.59 -25.05
N LEU A 63 -10.09 10.70 -24.16
CA LEU A 63 -10.28 10.99 -22.74
C LEU A 63 -10.11 12.48 -22.48
N GLN A 64 -11.03 13.08 -21.72
CA GLN A 64 -10.94 14.47 -21.28
C GLN A 64 -10.91 14.54 -19.76
N ASN A 65 -9.91 15.24 -19.21
CA ASN A 65 -9.78 15.48 -17.77
C ASN A 65 -9.31 16.91 -17.47
N ARG A 66 -9.03 17.20 -16.20
CA ARG A 66 -8.58 18.54 -15.74
C ARG A 66 -7.27 19.03 -16.39
N TYR A 67 -6.42 18.10 -16.85
CA TYR A 67 -5.13 18.35 -17.47
C TYR A 67 -5.20 18.53 -18.99
N GLY A 68 -6.23 18.01 -19.67
CA GLY A 68 -6.43 18.24 -21.10
C GLY A 68 -7.28 17.18 -21.79
N ARG A 69 -7.16 17.15 -23.13
CA ARG A 69 -7.76 16.15 -24.02
C ARG A 69 -6.67 15.20 -24.51
N PHE A 70 -6.92 13.89 -24.45
CA PHE A 70 -5.98 12.83 -24.74
C PHE A 70 -6.61 11.84 -25.74
N ARG A 71 -6.10 11.77 -26.97
CA ARG A 71 -6.57 10.76 -27.94
C ARG A 71 -6.00 9.39 -27.56
N LEU A 72 -6.80 8.58 -26.89
CA LEU A 72 -6.45 7.21 -26.51
C LEU A 72 -6.50 6.27 -27.73
N GLY A 73 -7.35 6.51 -28.72
CA GLY A 73 -7.34 5.74 -29.97
C GLY A 73 -6.00 5.78 -30.71
N SER A 74 -5.21 6.83 -30.52
CA SER A 74 -3.84 6.94 -31.07
C SER A 74 -2.79 6.14 -30.29
N LEU A 75 -3.17 5.39 -29.23
CA LEU A 75 -2.32 4.40 -28.54
C LEU A 75 -2.25 3.07 -29.27
N ILE A 76 -3.23 2.74 -30.13
CA ILE A 76 -3.27 1.45 -30.84
C ILE A 76 -1.97 1.29 -31.65
N GLY A 77 -1.33 0.14 -31.52
CA GLY A 77 -0.03 -0.16 -32.15
C GLY A 77 1.18 0.46 -31.43
N LYS A 78 1.04 1.02 -30.23
CA LYS A 78 2.14 1.57 -29.42
C LYS A 78 2.28 0.84 -28.08
N PRO A 79 3.48 0.82 -27.48
CA PRO A 79 3.71 0.12 -26.23
C PRO A 79 3.14 0.83 -25.01
N VAL A 80 2.67 0.02 -24.06
CA VAL A 80 2.23 0.43 -22.71
C VAL A 80 3.40 0.99 -21.88
N GLY A 81 3.08 1.65 -20.76
CA GLY A 81 4.06 2.21 -19.82
C GLY A 81 4.58 3.61 -20.18
N ARG A 82 4.00 4.28 -21.18
CA ARG A 82 4.45 5.60 -21.65
C ARG A 82 3.62 6.76 -21.08
N ARG A 83 4.28 7.93 -20.97
CA ARG A 83 3.61 9.21 -20.72
C ARG A 83 2.92 9.68 -22.00
N TRP A 84 1.60 9.79 -21.94
CA TRP A 84 0.76 10.29 -23.02
C TRP A 84 0.48 11.78 -22.85
N LYS A 85 0.86 12.60 -23.82
CA LYS A 85 0.70 14.06 -23.77
C LYS A 85 -0.73 14.46 -24.12
N SER A 86 -1.21 15.57 -23.57
CA SER A 86 -2.45 16.20 -24.04
C SER A 86 -2.24 16.81 -25.42
N GLU A 87 -3.28 16.83 -26.25
CA GLU A 87 -3.22 17.51 -27.56
C GLU A 87 -3.21 19.03 -27.43
N PHE A 88 -3.88 19.53 -26.39
CA PHE A 88 -3.92 20.95 -26.06
C PHE A 88 -3.02 21.22 -24.86
N GLU A 89 -2.07 22.13 -25.02
CA GLU A 89 -1.37 22.73 -23.89
C GLU A 89 -2.27 23.78 -23.26
N LYS A 90 -2.57 23.62 -21.97
CA LYS A 90 -3.35 24.61 -21.21
C LYS A 90 -2.47 25.84 -21.00
N ALA A 91 -2.89 27.01 -21.50
CA ALA A 91 -2.09 28.23 -21.46
C ALA A 91 -1.51 28.48 -20.05
N GLY A 92 -0.19 28.61 -19.96
CA GLY A 92 0.54 28.84 -18.70
C GLY A 92 0.82 27.60 -17.83
N LYS A 93 0.46 26.37 -18.23
CA LYS A 93 0.74 25.13 -17.45
C LYS A 93 1.71 24.14 -18.10
N GLY A 94 2.21 24.43 -19.29
CA GLY A 94 3.15 23.57 -20.01
C GLY A 94 2.56 22.23 -20.46
N ALA A 95 3.41 21.36 -21.00
CA ALA A 95 3.00 20.06 -21.54
C ALA A 95 2.46 19.14 -20.43
N CYS A 96 1.14 18.94 -20.44
CA CYS A 96 0.44 18.03 -19.54
C CYS A 96 0.50 16.59 -20.06
N PHE A 97 0.54 15.61 -19.15
CA PHE A 97 0.58 14.19 -19.49
C PHE A 97 -0.21 13.32 -18.50
N VAL A 98 -0.64 12.15 -18.97
CA VAL A 98 -1.11 11.02 -18.15
C VAL A 98 -0.18 9.83 -18.35
N ASN A 99 -0.14 8.90 -17.40
CA ASN A 99 0.60 7.64 -17.56
C ASN A 99 -0.37 6.56 -18.05
N VAL A 100 -0.04 5.89 -19.16
CA VAL A 100 -0.82 4.76 -19.67
C VAL A 100 -0.12 3.48 -19.25
N LEU A 101 -0.74 2.72 -18.37
CA LEU A 101 -0.19 1.51 -17.76
C LEU A 101 -1.03 0.29 -18.16
N ALA A 102 -0.43 -0.89 -18.07
CA ALA A 102 -1.13 -2.15 -18.29
C ALA A 102 -1.95 -2.55 -17.04
N PRO A 103 -3.09 -3.25 -17.18
CA PRO A 103 -4.05 -3.46 -16.10
C PRO A 103 -3.69 -4.59 -15.12
N THR A 104 -2.80 -4.32 -14.16
CA THR A 104 -2.55 -5.28 -13.06
C THR A 104 -3.72 -5.31 -12.06
N PRO A 105 -3.97 -6.43 -11.34
CA PRO A 105 -4.97 -6.49 -10.26
C PRO A 105 -4.82 -5.40 -9.19
N GLU A 106 -3.60 -5.00 -8.82
CA GLU A 106 -3.35 -3.92 -7.85
C GLU A 106 -3.76 -2.55 -8.40
N LEU A 107 -3.48 -2.28 -9.68
CA LEU A 107 -3.93 -1.06 -10.33
C LEU A 107 -5.45 -1.06 -10.53
N TRP A 108 -6.03 -2.22 -10.87
CA TRP A 108 -7.48 -2.40 -10.96
C TRP A 108 -8.18 -2.14 -9.62
N THR A 109 -7.65 -2.67 -8.51
CA THR A 109 -8.14 -2.43 -7.15
C THR A 109 -8.27 -0.93 -6.83
N VAL A 110 -7.40 -0.09 -7.38
CA VAL A 110 -7.40 1.38 -7.19
C VAL A 110 -8.29 2.10 -8.21
N ALA A 111 -8.40 1.56 -9.44
CA ALA A 111 -9.04 2.18 -10.61
C ALA A 111 -10.47 1.69 -10.91
N LEU A 112 -10.95 0.66 -10.21
CA LEU A 112 -12.29 0.11 -10.38
C LEU A 112 -13.38 1.09 -9.92
N GLN A 113 -14.59 0.90 -10.46
CA GLN A 113 -15.77 1.59 -9.97
C GLN A 113 -16.31 0.83 -8.76
N HIS A 114 -16.22 1.42 -7.56
CA HIS A 114 -16.68 0.80 -6.33
C HIS A 114 -18.21 0.60 -6.37
N ARG A 115 -18.65 -0.64 -6.56
CA ARG A 115 -20.06 -1.07 -6.37
C ARG A 115 -20.32 -1.53 -4.94
N THR A 116 -19.27 -2.04 -4.30
CA THR A 116 -19.26 -2.60 -2.94
C THR A 116 -18.05 -2.09 -2.19
N GLN A 117 -17.97 -2.41 -0.89
CA GLN A 117 -16.67 -2.50 -0.23
C GLN A 117 -15.79 -3.52 -0.98
N VAL A 118 -14.49 -3.30 -1.00
CA VAL A 118 -13.53 -4.17 -1.71
C VAL A 118 -12.37 -4.52 -0.81
N VAL A 119 -11.88 -5.76 -0.93
CA VAL A 119 -10.60 -6.18 -0.37
C VAL A 119 -9.46 -5.44 -1.07
N TYR A 120 -8.58 -4.78 -0.32
CA TYR A 120 -7.40 -4.10 -0.86
C TYR A 120 -6.17 -5.00 -0.93
N SER A 121 -5.20 -4.61 -1.77
CA SER A 121 -4.03 -5.42 -2.14
C SER A 121 -3.18 -5.98 -0.99
N HIS A 122 -3.18 -5.34 0.19
CA HIS A 122 -2.48 -5.85 1.37
C HIS A 122 -3.16 -7.08 1.98
N ASP A 123 -4.49 -7.07 2.08
CA ASP A 123 -5.27 -8.22 2.53
C ASP A 123 -5.33 -9.30 1.45
N ILE A 124 -5.50 -8.91 0.19
CA ILE A 124 -5.41 -9.84 -0.96
C ILE A 124 -4.09 -10.62 -0.92
N ALA A 125 -2.95 -9.96 -0.72
CA ALA A 125 -1.65 -10.64 -0.65
C ALA A 125 -1.56 -11.63 0.52
N LEU A 126 -2.06 -11.24 1.70
CA LEU A 126 -2.08 -12.07 2.89
C LEU A 126 -3.02 -13.28 2.74
N ILE A 127 -4.21 -13.07 2.18
CA ILE A 127 -5.18 -14.15 1.88
C ILE A 127 -4.61 -15.10 0.84
N THR A 128 -4.04 -14.58 -0.25
CA THR A 128 -3.46 -15.40 -1.33
C THR A 128 -2.35 -16.31 -0.81
N ALA A 129 -1.50 -15.79 0.10
CA ALA A 129 -0.44 -16.57 0.74
C ALA A 129 -0.99 -17.62 1.73
N HIS A 130 -1.96 -17.27 2.58
CA HIS A 130 -2.56 -18.20 3.55
C HIS A 130 -3.55 -19.21 2.95
N LEU A 131 -4.00 -19.00 1.71
CA LEU A 131 -4.74 -19.99 0.93
C LEU A 131 -3.82 -20.88 0.06
N GLU A 132 -2.49 -20.73 0.19
CA GLU A 132 -1.45 -21.51 -0.52
C GLU A 132 -1.59 -21.53 -2.06
N LEU A 133 -2.19 -20.46 -2.61
CA LEU A 133 -2.61 -20.40 -4.01
C LEU A 133 -1.43 -20.38 -4.99
N ASN A 134 -1.59 -21.15 -6.06
CA ASN A 134 -0.60 -21.33 -7.11
C ASN A 134 -1.26 -21.56 -8.48
N ALA A 135 -0.46 -21.49 -9.56
CA ALA A 135 -0.91 -21.77 -10.91
C ALA A 135 -1.44 -23.22 -11.02
N GLY A 136 -2.72 -23.37 -11.37
CA GLY A 136 -3.43 -24.66 -11.37
C GLY A 136 -4.46 -24.83 -10.24
N SER A 137 -4.43 -23.98 -9.20
CA SER A 137 -5.38 -24.07 -8.08
C SER A 137 -6.85 -23.82 -8.52
N VAL A 138 -7.78 -24.59 -7.94
CA VAL A 138 -9.23 -24.38 -8.09
C VAL A 138 -9.75 -23.69 -6.84
N VAL A 139 -10.36 -22.51 -7.01
CA VAL A 139 -10.79 -21.64 -5.91
C VAL A 139 -12.28 -21.33 -6.02
N LEU A 140 -13.02 -21.46 -4.91
CA LEU A 140 -14.36 -20.86 -4.79
C LEU A 140 -14.24 -19.48 -4.13
N GLU A 141 -14.92 -18.50 -4.70
CA GLU A 141 -15.12 -17.17 -4.13
C GLU A 141 -16.62 -16.96 -3.90
N ALA A 142 -17.02 -16.51 -2.72
CA ALA A 142 -18.39 -16.09 -2.47
C ALA A 142 -18.38 -14.64 -1.97
N GLY A 143 -19.03 -13.76 -2.72
CA GLY A 143 -18.87 -12.30 -2.65
C GLY A 143 -18.06 -11.75 -3.82
N THR A 144 -18.52 -11.90 -5.07
CA THR A 144 -17.84 -11.33 -6.25
C THR A 144 -17.69 -9.79 -6.17
N GLY A 145 -18.72 -9.09 -5.70
CA GLY A 145 -18.68 -7.66 -5.39
C GLY A 145 -18.22 -6.78 -6.56
N SER A 146 -17.03 -6.17 -6.40
CA SER A 146 -16.40 -5.31 -7.43
C SER A 146 -15.16 -5.96 -8.08
N CYS A 147 -15.02 -7.29 -8.04
CA CYS A 147 -13.96 -8.08 -8.68
C CYS A 147 -12.50 -7.80 -8.25
N SER A 148 -12.28 -7.05 -7.17
CA SER A 148 -10.93 -6.74 -6.64
C SER A 148 -10.15 -8.01 -6.28
N MET A 149 -10.77 -8.88 -5.47
CA MET A 149 -10.20 -10.17 -5.08
C MET A 149 -10.20 -11.16 -6.27
N THR A 150 -11.31 -11.25 -7.00
CA THR A 150 -11.50 -12.10 -8.18
C THR A 150 -10.34 -12.00 -9.18
N PHE A 151 -9.86 -10.79 -9.50
CA PHE A 151 -8.81 -10.61 -10.50
C PHE A 151 -7.41 -10.91 -9.95
N ALA A 152 -7.18 -10.72 -8.64
CA ALA A 152 -5.96 -11.17 -7.99
C ALA A 152 -5.90 -12.71 -7.89
N LEU A 153 -7.02 -13.35 -7.56
CA LEU A 153 -7.18 -14.81 -7.63
C LEU A 153 -6.90 -15.32 -9.05
N ALA A 154 -7.55 -14.71 -10.07
CA ALA A 154 -7.39 -15.09 -11.47
C ALA A 154 -5.93 -15.10 -11.91
N ARG A 155 -5.19 -14.02 -11.64
CA ARG A 155 -3.75 -13.95 -11.94
C ARG A 155 -2.95 -15.06 -11.26
N THR A 156 -3.24 -15.34 -9.99
CA THR A 156 -2.46 -16.32 -9.20
C THR A 156 -2.69 -17.76 -9.66
N VAL A 157 -3.92 -18.10 -10.06
CA VAL A 157 -4.26 -19.49 -10.44
C VAL A 157 -4.09 -19.79 -11.93
N ALA A 158 -4.04 -18.77 -12.78
CA ALA A 158 -3.82 -18.93 -14.21
C ALA A 158 -2.41 -19.47 -14.54
N PRO A 159 -2.20 -20.11 -15.72
CA PRO A 159 -3.15 -20.32 -16.81
C PRO A 159 -4.03 -21.57 -16.68
N HIS A 160 -3.76 -22.45 -15.71
CA HIS A 160 -4.39 -23.78 -15.63
C HIS A 160 -5.42 -23.94 -14.50
N GLY A 161 -5.45 -23.02 -13.54
CA GLY A 161 -6.41 -23.03 -12.44
C GLY A 161 -7.76 -22.42 -12.82
N THR A 162 -8.67 -22.32 -11.85
CA THR A 162 -10.01 -21.79 -12.08
C THR A 162 -10.55 -21.09 -10.84
N VAL A 163 -11.14 -19.91 -11.02
CA VAL A 163 -11.90 -19.19 -10.00
C VAL A 163 -13.39 -19.32 -10.30
N LEU A 164 -14.15 -19.92 -9.39
CA LEU A 164 -15.61 -20.00 -9.44
C LEU A 164 -16.17 -19.03 -8.41
N SER A 165 -16.70 -17.90 -8.89
CA SER A 165 -17.16 -16.79 -8.07
C SER A 165 -18.68 -16.69 -8.04
N PHE A 166 -19.26 -16.43 -6.87
CA PHE A 166 -20.70 -16.35 -6.66
C PHE A 166 -21.10 -15.03 -5.99
N ASP A 167 -22.16 -14.41 -6.50
CA ASP A 167 -22.81 -13.26 -5.87
C ASP A 167 -24.35 -13.46 -5.89
N VAL A 168 -25.01 -12.86 -4.90
CA VAL A 168 -26.47 -12.86 -4.71
C VAL A 168 -27.17 -11.79 -5.55
N ASP A 169 -26.42 -10.86 -6.14
CA ASP A 169 -26.95 -9.75 -6.92
C ASP A 169 -26.69 -9.95 -8.42
N GLU A 170 -27.77 -10.07 -9.20
CA GLU A 170 -27.69 -10.34 -10.62
C GLU A 170 -27.06 -9.19 -11.43
N GLU A 171 -27.23 -7.93 -11.00
CA GLU A 171 -26.63 -6.78 -11.69
C GLU A 171 -25.11 -6.78 -11.49
N ARG A 172 -24.63 -7.05 -10.26
CA ARG A 172 -23.20 -7.23 -10.00
C ARG A 172 -22.61 -8.39 -10.81
N VAL A 173 -23.30 -9.52 -10.90
CA VAL A 173 -22.86 -10.67 -11.73
C VAL A 173 -22.75 -10.29 -13.20
N ARG A 174 -23.76 -9.61 -13.76
CA ARG A 174 -23.73 -9.15 -15.16
C ARG A 174 -22.57 -8.18 -15.42
N SER A 175 -22.31 -7.24 -14.50
CA SER A 175 -21.15 -6.33 -14.58
C SER A 175 -19.82 -7.07 -14.50
N ALA A 176 -19.66 -7.98 -13.53
CA ALA A 176 -18.46 -8.80 -13.37
C ALA A 176 -18.17 -9.64 -14.63
N GLN A 177 -19.19 -10.28 -15.21
CA GLN A 177 -19.07 -11.04 -16.46
C GLN A 177 -18.64 -10.17 -17.66
N GLN A 178 -19.00 -8.89 -17.69
CA GLN A 178 -18.53 -7.95 -18.71
C GLN A 178 -17.06 -7.58 -18.49
N GLU A 179 -16.67 -7.24 -17.26
CA GLU A 179 -15.29 -6.90 -16.89
C GLU A 179 -14.31 -8.07 -17.12
N ILE A 180 -14.72 -9.30 -16.81
CA ILE A 180 -13.93 -10.52 -17.06
C ILE A 180 -13.68 -10.74 -18.55
N LYS A 181 -14.71 -10.63 -19.38
CA LYS A 181 -14.58 -10.76 -20.84
C LYS A 181 -13.70 -9.64 -21.43
N LEU A 182 -13.86 -8.43 -20.92
CA LEU A 182 -13.09 -7.26 -21.33
C LEU A 182 -11.58 -7.43 -21.03
N LEU A 183 -11.26 -8.03 -19.88
CA LEU A 183 -9.88 -8.37 -19.49
C LEU A 183 -9.40 -9.73 -20.03
N LYS A 184 -10.21 -10.43 -20.85
CA LYS A 184 -9.91 -11.74 -21.45
C LYS A 184 -9.62 -12.85 -20.42
N LEU A 185 -10.24 -12.76 -19.23
CA LEU A 185 -10.06 -13.68 -18.09
C LEU A 185 -11.12 -14.80 -18.02
N ASP A 186 -12.01 -14.89 -19.01
CA ASP A 186 -13.13 -15.85 -19.08
C ASP A 186 -12.69 -17.33 -19.16
N HIS A 187 -11.45 -17.57 -19.56
CA HIS A 187 -10.82 -18.90 -19.56
C HIS A 187 -10.46 -19.40 -18.14
N VAL A 188 -10.29 -18.50 -17.16
CA VAL A 188 -9.92 -18.80 -15.77
C VAL A 188 -11.05 -18.48 -14.78
N VAL A 189 -11.85 -17.45 -15.03
CA VAL A 189 -12.87 -16.95 -14.09
C VAL A 189 -14.27 -17.22 -14.61
N LYS A 190 -15.10 -17.86 -13.78
CA LYS A 190 -16.54 -18.02 -14.02
C LYS A 190 -17.31 -17.39 -12.87
N VAL A 191 -18.25 -16.50 -13.19
CA VAL A 191 -19.13 -15.84 -12.21
C VAL A 191 -20.56 -16.29 -12.42
N GLU A 192 -21.23 -16.71 -11.34
CA GLU A 192 -22.62 -17.18 -11.37
C GLU A 192 -23.48 -16.47 -10.31
N HIS A 193 -24.73 -16.16 -10.68
CA HIS A 193 -25.72 -15.60 -9.77
C HIS A 193 -26.30 -16.70 -8.87
N ARG A 194 -25.84 -16.75 -7.62
CA ARG A 194 -26.33 -17.69 -6.60
C ARG A 194 -26.16 -17.12 -5.19
N ASN A 195 -27.23 -17.18 -4.42
CA ASN A 195 -27.19 -17.01 -2.96
C ASN A 195 -26.63 -18.30 -2.32
N VAL A 196 -25.32 -18.35 -2.06
CA VAL A 196 -24.66 -19.52 -1.45
C VAL A 196 -25.07 -19.77 0.00
N VAL A 197 -25.53 -18.74 0.73
CA VAL A 197 -25.99 -18.86 2.13
C VAL A 197 -27.27 -19.69 2.24
N THR A 198 -28.13 -19.68 1.22
CA THR A 198 -29.44 -20.35 1.22
C THR A 198 -29.54 -21.54 0.27
N ARG A 199 -28.75 -21.55 -0.81
CA ARG A 199 -28.76 -22.61 -1.83
C ARG A 199 -27.45 -23.38 -1.94
N GLY A 200 -26.43 -22.99 -1.19
CA GLY A 200 -25.12 -23.60 -1.25
C GLY A 200 -24.32 -23.31 -2.52
N PHE A 201 -23.27 -24.10 -2.71
CA PHE A 201 -22.51 -24.18 -3.95
C PHE A 201 -23.21 -25.14 -4.93
N PRO A 202 -23.09 -24.93 -6.26
CA PRO A 202 -23.76 -25.78 -7.24
C PRO A 202 -23.25 -27.23 -7.19
N GLU A 203 -24.12 -28.17 -7.54
CA GLU A 203 -23.79 -29.60 -7.64
C GLU A 203 -22.67 -29.90 -8.66
N SER A 204 -22.46 -29.00 -9.63
CA SER A 204 -21.34 -29.07 -10.58
C SER A 204 -19.96 -28.91 -9.92
N VAL A 205 -19.89 -28.33 -8.71
CA VAL A 205 -18.67 -28.34 -7.88
C VAL A 205 -18.69 -29.64 -7.07
N VAL A 206 -18.01 -30.66 -7.59
CA VAL A 206 -17.93 -31.98 -6.95
C VAL A 206 -17.32 -31.86 -5.55
N GLN A 207 -17.71 -32.75 -4.63
CA GLN A 207 -17.07 -32.82 -3.30
C GLN A 207 -15.56 -33.08 -3.45
N HIS A 208 -14.77 -32.52 -2.54
CA HIS A 208 -13.31 -32.66 -2.52
C HIS A 208 -12.60 -32.30 -3.85
N SER A 209 -13.12 -31.32 -4.59
CA SER A 209 -12.54 -30.89 -5.89
C SER A 209 -11.81 -29.55 -5.85
N VAL A 210 -11.97 -28.78 -4.76
CA VAL A 210 -11.49 -27.40 -4.64
C VAL A 210 -10.27 -27.32 -3.72
N ASP A 211 -9.26 -26.54 -4.09
CA ASP A 211 -8.04 -26.32 -3.30
C ASP A 211 -8.24 -25.26 -2.21
N ALA A 212 -8.98 -24.18 -2.51
CA ALA A 212 -9.26 -23.11 -1.54
C ALA A 212 -10.67 -22.50 -1.66
N VAL A 213 -11.19 -21.98 -0.55
CA VAL A 213 -12.44 -21.22 -0.48
C VAL A 213 -12.20 -19.86 0.19
N PHE A 214 -12.64 -18.79 -0.47
CA PHE A 214 -12.67 -17.43 0.07
C PHE A 214 -14.12 -16.95 0.22
N LEU A 215 -14.48 -16.47 1.43
CA LEU A 215 -15.81 -15.97 1.77
C LEU A 215 -15.74 -14.51 2.21
N ASP A 216 -16.31 -13.60 1.40
CA ASP A 216 -16.61 -12.20 1.74
C ASP A 216 -18.14 -12.03 1.75
N LEU A 217 -18.74 -12.46 2.87
CA LEU A 217 -20.20 -12.54 3.05
C LEU A 217 -20.60 -11.91 4.39
N PRO A 218 -21.85 -11.44 4.55
CA PRO A 218 -22.37 -10.99 5.85
C PRO A 218 -22.42 -12.11 6.90
N ASP A 219 -22.84 -13.31 6.50
CA ASP A 219 -23.05 -14.47 7.38
C ASP A 219 -22.27 -15.71 6.88
N PRO A 220 -20.92 -15.68 6.88
CA PRO A 220 -20.11 -16.75 6.32
C PRO A 220 -20.27 -18.07 7.09
N ASN A 221 -20.60 -18.01 8.39
CA ASN A 221 -20.86 -19.18 9.23
C ASN A 221 -21.88 -20.16 8.61
N ASN A 222 -22.91 -19.66 7.92
CA ASN A 222 -23.93 -20.50 7.28
C ASN A 222 -23.39 -21.33 6.09
N VAL A 223 -22.22 -20.97 5.55
CA VAL A 223 -21.61 -21.60 4.36
C VAL A 223 -20.42 -22.51 4.72
N ILE A 224 -19.81 -22.32 5.90
CA ILE A 224 -18.56 -22.98 6.31
C ILE A 224 -18.61 -24.51 6.27
N ARG A 225 -19.72 -25.13 6.69
CA ARG A 225 -19.88 -26.61 6.59
C ARG A 225 -19.85 -27.09 5.15
N GLU A 226 -20.54 -26.39 4.26
CA GLU A 226 -20.57 -26.80 2.85
C GLU A 226 -19.25 -26.55 2.15
N ALA A 227 -18.57 -25.43 2.45
CA ALA A 227 -17.22 -25.17 2.00
C ALA A 227 -16.28 -26.35 2.36
N ALA A 228 -16.37 -26.91 3.57
CA ALA A 228 -15.61 -28.10 3.97
C ALA A 228 -15.92 -29.37 3.18
N HIS A 229 -17.11 -29.50 2.56
CA HIS A 229 -17.45 -30.61 1.69
C HIS A 229 -16.94 -30.42 0.25
N ARG A 230 -16.81 -29.17 -0.23
CA ARG A 230 -16.22 -28.87 -1.56
C ARG A 230 -14.69 -28.89 -1.53
N LEU A 231 -14.08 -28.49 -0.41
CA LEU A 231 -12.63 -28.51 -0.20
C LEU A 231 -12.06 -29.93 -0.25
N LYS A 232 -10.93 -30.07 -0.95
CA LYS A 232 -9.99 -31.19 -0.83
C LYS A 232 -9.51 -31.34 0.63
N PRO A 233 -9.04 -32.52 1.04
CA PRO A 233 -8.27 -32.66 2.28
C PRO A 233 -7.06 -31.72 2.24
N ASN A 234 -6.74 -31.08 3.37
CA ASN A 234 -5.79 -29.97 3.49
C ASN A 234 -6.12 -28.71 2.66
N GLY A 235 -7.28 -28.63 1.99
CA GLY A 235 -7.72 -27.43 1.31
C GLY A 235 -7.98 -26.27 2.29
N ALA A 236 -7.68 -25.05 1.86
CA ALA A 236 -7.68 -23.87 2.74
C ALA A 236 -8.99 -23.08 2.69
N LEU A 237 -9.43 -22.56 3.84
CA LEU A 237 -10.57 -21.66 3.98
C LEU A 237 -10.08 -20.30 4.49
N ALA A 238 -10.59 -19.22 3.91
CA ALA A 238 -10.43 -17.86 4.39
C ALA A 238 -11.79 -17.15 4.46
N CYS A 239 -12.17 -16.69 5.66
CA CYS A 239 -13.33 -15.84 5.88
C CYS A 239 -12.86 -14.40 6.13
N PHE A 240 -13.42 -13.46 5.36
CA PHE A 240 -13.27 -12.02 5.56
C PHE A 240 -14.45 -11.50 6.41
N SER A 241 -14.19 -10.72 7.46
CA SER A 241 -15.26 -10.13 8.27
C SER A 241 -14.86 -8.78 8.86
N PRO A 242 -15.70 -7.72 8.76
CA PRO A 242 -15.44 -6.43 9.37
C PRO A 242 -15.65 -6.44 10.90
N CYS A 243 -16.64 -7.18 11.42
CA CYS A 243 -17.01 -7.17 12.83
C CYS A 243 -16.51 -8.42 13.58
N VAL A 244 -16.11 -8.26 14.84
CA VAL A 244 -15.55 -9.36 15.65
C VAL A 244 -16.63 -10.38 16.05
N GLU A 245 -17.89 -9.97 16.09
CA GLU A 245 -19.06 -10.81 16.34
C GLU A 245 -19.27 -11.83 15.19
N GLN A 246 -19.08 -11.40 13.94
CA GLN A 246 -19.12 -12.29 12.76
C GLN A 246 -17.96 -13.30 12.80
N VAL A 247 -16.78 -12.88 13.27
CA VAL A 247 -15.65 -13.78 13.52
C VAL A 247 -15.99 -14.80 14.60
N GLN A 248 -16.62 -14.40 15.70
CA GLN A 248 -17.02 -15.32 16.77
C GLN A 248 -17.99 -16.40 16.25
N LEU A 249 -19.01 -16.01 15.47
CA LEU A 249 -19.95 -16.95 14.83
C LEU A 249 -19.23 -17.89 13.84
N SER A 250 -18.30 -17.35 13.05
CA SER A 250 -17.48 -18.14 12.12
C SER A 250 -16.61 -19.16 12.86
N LEU A 251 -15.92 -18.74 13.93
CA LEU A 251 -15.08 -19.61 14.75
C LEU A 251 -15.87 -20.67 15.50
N GLN A 252 -17.08 -20.35 15.97
CA GLN A 252 -18.00 -21.32 16.56
C GLN A 252 -18.35 -22.41 15.55
N GLU A 253 -18.61 -22.06 14.29
CA GLU A 253 -18.95 -23.05 13.26
C GLU A 253 -17.72 -23.83 12.78
N ILE A 254 -16.59 -23.17 12.48
CA ILE A 254 -15.34 -23.83 12.06
C ILE A 254 -14.93 -24.88 13.11
N ARG A 255 -14.94 -24.53 14.41
CA ARG A 255 -14.57 -25.45 15.49
C ARG A 255 -15.68 -26.45 15.82
N GLY A 256 -16.95 -26.03 15.81
CA GLY A 256 -18.11 -26.87 16.13
C GLY A 256 -18.40 -27.93 15.08
N SER A 257 -18.05 -27.68 13.81
CA SER A 257 -18.17 -28.67 12.73
C SER A 257 -17.23 -29.87 12.91
N GLY A 258 -16.09 -29.69 13.60
CA GLY A 258 -15.04 -30.71 13.67
C GLY A 258 -14.38 -31.04 12.32
N LEU A 259 -14.57 -30.22 11.28
CA LEU A 259 -14.06 -30.46 9.92
C LEU A 259 -12.72 -29.77 9.63
N PHE A 260 -12.30 -28.84 10.48
CA PHE A 260 -11.14 -27.96 10.25
C PHE A 260 -10.07 -28.08 11.35
N TYR A 261 -8.82 -27.79 10.99
CA TYR A 261 -7.69 -27.63 11.89
C TYR A 261 -6.93 -26.33 11.62
N ASP A 262 -5.95 -26.02 12.48
CA ASP A 262 -5.09 -24.83 12.41
C ASP A 262 -5.85 -23.50 12.21
N VAL A 263 -6.91 -23.33 13.02
CA VAL A 263 -7.82 -22.18 12.94
C VAL A 263 -7.15 -20.93 13.54
N ARG A 264 -6.91 -19.91 12.71
CA ARG A 264 -6.21 -18.67 13.07
C ARG A 264 -7.04 -17.46 12.64
N THR A 265 -7.11 -16.43 13.47
CA THR A 265 -7.62 -15.11 13.06
C THR A 265 -6.51 -14.08 13.18
N VAL A 266 -6.31 -13.29 12.15
CA VAL A 266 -5.34 -12.19 12.09
C VAL A 266 -5.99 -10.91 11.60
N THR A 267 -5.36 -9.78 11.91
CA THR A 267 -5.66 -8.49 11.29
C THR A 267 -4.38 -7.98 10.62
N ASN A 268 -4.54 -7.21 9.54
CA ASN A 268 -3.44 -6.63 8.80
C ASN A 268 -3.57 -5.10 8.84
N THR A 269 -2.46 -4.38 8.99
CA THR A 269 -2.48 -2.92 9.05
C THR A 269 -1.26 -2.39 8.31
N THR A 270 -1.48 -1.96 7.07
CA THR A 270 -0.43 -1.36 6.26
C THR A 270 -0.28 0.13 6.53
N ARG A 271 0.95 0.64 6.48
CA ARG A 271 1.28 2.08 6.52
C ARG A 271 2.25 2.40 5.39
N GLN A 272 1.85 3.30 4.50
CA GLN A 272 2.71 3.90 3.49
C GLN A 272 3.39 5.14 4.09
N TYR A 273 4.65 5.36 3.74
CA TYR A 273 5.42 6.53 4.18
C TYR A 273 5.75 7.41 2.98
N LEU A 274 5.55 8.72 3.14
CA LEU A 274 5.92 9.73 2.17
C LEU A 274 7.22 10.37 2.64
N THR A 275 8.26 10.23 1.80
CA THR A 275 9.58 10.84 2.06
C THR A 275 9.69 12.16 1.30
N GLU A 276 9.88 13.24 2.04
CA GLU A 276 10.00 14.60 1.52
C GLU A 276 11.29 15.24 2.03
N ALA A 277 11.92 16.09 1.21
CA ALA A 277 13.07 16.87 1.64
C ALA A 277 12.58 18.04 2.49
N GLU A 278 12.82 17.98 3.80
CA GLU A 278 12.35 18.99 4.75
C GLU A 278 13.51 19.86 5.23
N ARG A 279 13.31 21.17 5.25
CA ARG A 279 14.25 22.08 5.92
C ARG A 279 13.74 22.32 7.33
N PHE A 280 14.32 21.62 8.29
CA PHE A 280 14.11 21.95 9.70
C PHE A 280 14.52 23.41 9.92
N PRO A 281 13.64 24.26 10.49
CA PRO A 281 14.04 25.60 10.90
C PRO A 281 15.09 25.46 12.00
N VAL A 282 16.30 25.96 11.74
CA VAL A 282 17.33 26.06 12.80
C VAL A 282 16.79 27.07 13.82
N PRO A 283 16.60 26.68 15.10
CA PRO A 283 16.16 27.62 16.11
C PRO A 283 17.18 28.75 16.26
N ASP A 284 16.73 30.02 16.20
CA ASP A 284 17.59 31.14 16.55
C ASP A 284 17.84 31.12 18.06
N LEU A 285 18.99 30.57 18.45
CA LEU A 285 19.44 30.51 19.84
C LEU A 285 19.99 31.86 20.35
N GLY A 286 19.94 32.93 19.54
CA GLY A 286 20.35 34.28 19.92
C GLY A 286 21.87 34.49 20.06
N ILE A 287 22.67 33.48 19.75
CA ILE A 287 24.13 33.45 19.97
C ILE A 287 24.84 34.55 19.16
N ASP A 288 24.42 34.78 17.91
CA ASP A 288 24.99 35.83 17.04
C ASP A 288 24.71 37.26 17.54
N ASN A 289 23.64 37.47 18.31
CA ASN A 289 23.30 38.78 18.86
C ASN A 289 24.18 39.19 20.05
N GLN A 290 24.84 38.24 20.71
CA GLN A 290 25.84 38.56 21.74
C GLN A 290 27.17 39.01 21.13
N ILE A 291 27.61 38.36 20.05
CA ILE A 291 28.87 38.71 19.35
C ILE A 291 28.78 40.12 18.76
N ARG A 292 27.64 40.51 18.18
CA ARG A 292 27.41 41.86 17.64
C ARG A 292 27.27 42.97 18.71
N ARG A 293 27.05 42.62 19.98
CA ARG A 293 26.99 43.56 21.11
C ARG A 293 28.32 43.70 21.88
N GLY A 294 29.38 43.04 21.45
CA GLY A 294 30.74 43.15 22.02
C GLY A 294 31.53 44.40 21.62
N GLY A 295 30.88 45.43 21.06
CA GLY A 295 31.54 46.64 20.55
C GLY A 295 31.63 47.77 21.58
N THR A 296 32.82 47.95 22.17
CA THR A 296 33.28 49.17 22.87
C THR A 296 32.37 49.76 23.96
N CYS A 297 32.55 49.30 25.20
CA CYS A 297 32.21 50.11 26.37
C CYS A 297 33.36 51.12 26.63
N ALA A 298 33.29 52.29 25.99
CA ALA A 298 34.24 53.39 26.18
C ALA A 298 33.66 54.46 27.10
N MET A 299 34.42 54.84 28.13
CA MET A 299 34.02 55.79 29.17
C MET A 299 34.28 57.25 28.76
N ALA A 300 33.25 58.10 28.73
CA ALA A 300 33.27 59.56 28.93
C ALA A 300 31.80 60.09 28.87
N ALA A 301 31.17 60.54 29.97
CA ALA A 301 31.38 61.77 30.76
C ALA A 301 30.65 63.03 30.21
N SER A 302 29.69 63.53 31.00
CA SER A 302 29.14 64.92 31.06
C SER A 302 28.62 65.57 29.75
N ASN A 303 27.37 66.01 29.65
CA ASN A 303 26.80 67.10 30.46
C ASN A 303 25.26 67.13 30.47
N ALA A 304 24.68 67.74 31.51
CA ALA A 304 23.25 68.05 31.59
C ALA A 304 22.89 69.34 30.83
N THR A 305 21.60 69.56 30.53
CA THR A 305 20.76 70.64 31.14
C THR A 305 19.47 70.86 30.32
N THR A 306 18.30 70.85 30.99
CA THR A 306 16.94 71.33 30.54
C THR A 306 16.34 70.77 29.23
N GLY A 307 15.03 70.53 29.10
CA GLY A 307 13.90 70.66 30.01
C GLY A 307 12.60 70.81 29.20
N GLY A 308 11.51 70.14 29.62
CA GLY A 308 10.21 70.24 28.92
C GLY A 308 9.27 69.08 29.26
N ALA A 309 8.13 69.39 29.88
CA ALA A 309 7.11 68.41 30.29
C ALA A 309 6.05 68.19 29.18
N GLY A 310 5.44 67.00 29.12
CA GLY A 310 4.39 66.75 28.13
C GLY A 310 3.77 65.35 28.09
N LYS A 311 2.91 65.05 29.07
CA LYS A 311 1.81 64.07 29.05
C LYS A 311 2.10 62.56 28.86
N THR A 312 1.67 61.83 29.89
CA THR A 312 1.23 60.43 29.85
C THR A 312 -0.06 60.27 29.04
N ASP A 313 -0.29 59.06 28.50
CA ASP A 313 -1.59 58.40 28.62
C ASP A 313 -1.38 56.90 28.92
N HIS A 314 -2.35 56.33 29.62
CA HIS A 314 -2.38 54.94 30.08
C HIS A 314 -2.99 54.00 29.02
N ASP A 315 -2.82 52.69 29.27
CA ASP A 315 -3.64 51.52 28.86
C ASP A 315 -2.74 50.39 28.33
N GLU A 316 -2.83 49.13 28.78
CA GLU A 316 -3.76 48.48 29.72
C GLU A 316 -3.02 47.38 30.51
N ALA A 317 -3.54 46.98 31.67
CA ALA A 317 -2.97 45.87 32.45
C ALA A 317 -4.04 44.93 33.01
N ARG A 318 -3.85 43.63 32.75
CA ARG A 318 -4.41 42.44 33.44
C ARG A 318 -5.94 42.24 33.47
N ALA A 319 -6.33 41.03 33.05
CA ALA A 319 -7.27 40.21 33.83
C ALA A 319 -6.89 38.71 33.80
N TYR A 320 -6.93 38.10 34.98
CA TYR A 320 -6.88 36.66 35.30
C TYR A 320 -8.17 36.36 36.12
N ALA A 321 -8.74 35.17 36.27
CA ALA A 321 -8.40 33.79 35.86
C ALA A 321 -9.74 33.10 35.40
N ALA A 322 -10.05 31.80 35.47
CA ALA A 322 -9.43 30.54 35.94
C ALA A 322 -10.17 29.34 35.29
N ILE A 323 -9.66 28.11 35.46
CA ILE A 323 -10.38 26.96 36.08
C ILE A 323 -9.37 25.81 36.30
N SER A 324 -9.31 25.37 37.55
CA SER A 324 -8.59 24.26 38.20
C SER A 324 -9.33 22.91 38.06
N ASP A 325 -8.88 21.72 38.49
CA ASP A 325 -7.58 21.10 38.83
C ASP A 325 -7.85 19.55 38.97
N ASP A 326 -6.93 18.82 39.63
CA ASP A 326 -6.95 17.40 40.08
C ASP A 326 -6.55 16.36 39.01
N GLU A 327 -5.34 15.78 39.01
CA GLU A 327 -4.52 15.06 40.02
C GLU A 327 -4.84 13.56 40.16
N HIS A 328 -3.86 12.72 39.81
CA HIS A 328 -3.42 11.54 40.58
C HIS A 328 -2.11 10.98 39.98
N ALA A 329 -1.05 10.92 40.79
CA ALA A 329 0.24 10.34 40.44
C ALA A 329 0.89 9.71 41.68
N ASP A 330 1.57 8.57 41.52
CA ASP A 330 2.52 7.97 42.47
C ASP A 330 3.11 6.67 41.84
N PRO A 331 4.27 6.14 42.31
CA PRO A 331 5.40 6.79 42.97
C PRO A 331 6.79 6.39 42.39
N GLU A 332 7.87 7.07 42.80
CA GLU A 332 9.27 6.73 42.47
C GLU A 332 9.86 5.57 43.30
N MET A 333 10.95 4.96 42.80
CA MET A 333 11.88 4.15 43.62
C MET A 333 13.33 4.65 43.51
N SER A 334 14.08 4.52 44.60
CA SER A 334 15.30 5.28 44.90
C SER A 334 16.62 4.59 44.56
N VAL A 335 17.70 5.37 44.40
CA VAL A 335 19.10 4.92 44.54
C VAL A 335 19.96 6.00 45.22
N PRO A 336 20.88 5.66 46.15
CA PRO A 336 21.48 6.63 47.06
C PRO A 336 22.80 7.26 46.56
N ALA A 337 23.04 8.51 46.97
CA ALA A 337 24.30 9.21 46.74
C ALA A 337 25.37 8.85 47.79
N VAL A 338 26.59 8.55 47.35
CA VAL A 338 27.77 8.38 48.24
C VAL A 338 28.81 9.45 47.93
N GLY A 339 28.99 10.39 48.85
CA GLY A 339 30.00 11.44 48.74
C GLY A 339 31.40 10.97 49.19
N ARG A 340 32.44 11.36 48.44
CA ARG A 340 33.84 11.35 48.92
C ARG A 340 34.55 12.66 48.59
N LYS A 341 35.14 13.28 49.61
CA LYS A 341 35.89 14.54 49.54
C LYS A 341 37.17 14.36 48.70
N ARG A 342 37.51 15.34 47.86
CA ARG A 342 38.85 15.49 47.27
C ARG A 342 39.66 16.54 48.05
N PRO A 343 40.93 16.28 48.41
CA PRO A 343 41.80 17.27 49.05
C PRO A 343 42.33 18.28 48.02
N ARG A 344 42.65 19.50 48.47
CA ARG A 344 43.38 20.50 47.68
C ARG A 344 44.89 20.19 47.70
N GLY A 345 45.50 20.06 46.53
CA GLY A 345 46.94 20.17 46.31
C GLY A 345 47.19 21.13 45.15
N LYS A 346 48.12 22.07 45.31
CA LYS A 346 48.60 22.93 44.22
C LYS A 346 49.85 22.26 43.63
N GLU A 347 49.93 22.12 42.31
CA GLU A 347 51.22 22.10 41.64
C GLU A 347 51.12 22.54 40.17
N ALA A 348 52.26 22.94 39.61
CA ALA A 348 52.32 23.84 38.46
C ALA A 348 52.43 23.12 37.10
N SER A 349 52.26 23.90 36.04
CA SER A 349 52.25 23.49 34.65
C SER A 349 53.53 22.80 34.16
N ARG A 350 53.36 21.78 33.30
CA ARG A 350 54.36 21.45 32.28
C ARG A 350 53.64 20.96 31.02
N ALA A 351 53.82 21.67 29.91
CA ALA A 351 53.25 21.30 28.63
C ALA A 351 53.99 20.09 28.04
N VAL A 352 53.22 19.14 27.48
CA VAL A 352 53.73 18.07 26.63
C VAL A 352 52.91 18.11 25.34
N SER A 353 53.59 18.30 24.22
CA SER A 353 52.99 18.33 22.89
C SER A 353 52.68 16.90 22.44
N ASN A 354 51.38 16.56 22.34
CA ASN A 354 50.96 15.35 21.65
C ASN A 354 50.91 15.63 20.15
N ASP A 355 51.88 15.06 19.42
CA ASP A 355 51.90 15.05 17.97
C ASP A 355 51.16 13.78 17.50
N THR A 356 49.85 13.89 17.33
CA THR A 356 48.99 12.83 16.77
C THR A 356 48.55 13.21 15.38
N THR A 357 49.19 12.62 14.37
CA THR A 357 48.78 12.72 12.98
C THR A 357 47.48 11.95 12.76
N ASP A 358 46.35 12.67 12.76
CA ASP A 358 45.05 12.10 12.43
C ASP A 358 45.01 11.64 10.96
N VAL A 359 45.06 10.33 10.73
CA VAL A 359 44.79 9.73 9.43
C VAL A 359 43.28 9.74 9.19
N THR A 360 42.79 10.84 8.62
CA THR A 360 41.39 10.98 8.22
C THR A 360 41.09 10.10 7.00
N VAL A 361 40.65 8.86 7.26
CA VAL A 361 40.07 7.99 6.24
C VAL A 361 38.74 8.59 5.77
N ALA A 362 38.80 9.37 4.69
CA ALA A 362 37.63 9.96 4.07
C ALA A 362 36.77 8.86 3.42
N LEU A 363 35.69 8.44 4.09
CA LEU A 363 34.65 7.62 3.48
C LEU A 363 33.83 8.50 2.52
N PRO A 364 33.77 8.19 1.21
CA PRO A 364 33.01 8.97 0.24
C PRO A 364 31.52 8.60 0.31
N LEU A 365 30.86 9.01 1.40
CA LEU A 365 29.41 9.05 1.52
C LEU A 365 28.96 10.51 1.42
N GLU A 366 28.69 10.95 0.19
CA GLU A 366 28.00 12.21 -0.05
C GLU A 366 26.55 12.10 0.45
N TYR A 367 26.34 12.45 1.72
CA TYR A 367 24.99 12.59 2.25
C TYR A 367 24.27 13.75 1.54
N PRO A 368 22.99 13.59 1.13
CA PRO A 368 22.24 14.67 0.53
C PRO A 368 22.18 15.87 1.48
N THR A 369 22.48 17.06 0.95
CA THR A 369 22.62 18.32 1.72
C THR A 369 21.32 18.84 2.34
N VAL A 370 20.20 18.18 2.10
CA VAL A 370 18.90 18.44 2.74
C VAL A 370 18.46 17.14 3.41
N PRO A 371 18.14 17.14 4.72
CA PRO A 371 17.66 15.95 5.39
C PRO A 371 16.31 15.52 4.80
N LEU A 372 16.21 14.23 4.49
CA LEU A 372 14.97 13.60 4.06
C LEU A 372 14.17 13.22 5.31
N ASN A 373 12.97 13.78 5.47
CA ASN A 373 12.04 13.35 6.49
C ASN A 373 11.04 12.35 5.88
N SER A 374 10.70 11.28 6.62
CA SER A 374 9.74 10.28 6.17
C SER A 374 8.58 10.22 7.15
N ARG A 375 7.39 10.61 6.68
CA ARG A 375 6.17 10.72 7.48
C ARG A 375 5.10 9.75 6.97
N PRO A 376 4.29 9.12 7.83
CA PRO A 376 3.21 8.26 7.37
C PRO A 376 2.22 9.06 6.49
N HIS A 377 1.78 8.46 5.40
CA HIS A 377 0.75 9.01 4.53
C HIS A 377 -0.56 9.06 5.31
N ARG A 378 -1.16 10.25 5.46
CA ARG A 378 -2.33 10.45 6.33
C ARG A 378 -3.56 9.69 5.84
N ASP A 379 -3.83 9.80 4.55
CA ASP A 379 -5.00 9.20 3.92
C ASP A 379 -4.60 7.93 3.16
N MET A 380 -4.92 6.77 3.70
CA MET A 380 -4.72 5.49 3.03
C MET A 380 -6.07 4.82 2.77
N LYS A 381 -6.33 4.45 1.52
CA LYS A 381 -7.43 3.55 1.19
C LYS A 381 -7.13 2.16 1.78
N GLY A 382 -8.08 1.63 2.53
CA GLY A 382 -7.99 0.36 3.23
C GLY A 382 -9.20 0.19 4.16
N HIS A 383 -9.27 -0.95 4.83
CA HIS A 383 -10.25 -1.24 5.87
C HIS A 383 -9.55 -2.03 6.98
N THR A 384 -10.05 -1.90 8.21
CA THR A 384 -9.67 -2.83 9.28
C THR A 384 -10.64 -4.01 9.20
N SER A 385 -10.08 -5.21 9.00
CA SER A 385 -10.82 -6.45 8.78
C SER A 385 -10.14 -7.58 9.54
N TYR A 386 -10.95 -8.53 9.98
CA TYR A 386 -10.49 -9.78 10.54
C TYR A 386 -10.46 -10.83 9.42
N LEU A 387 -9.31 -11.47 9.26
CA LEU A 387 -9.11 -12.58 8.34
C LEU A 387 -9.02 -13.86 9.17
N THR A 388 -9.99 -14.76 9.00
CA THR A 388 -9.99 -16.05 9.69
C THR A 388 -9.65 -17.15 8.71
N PHE A 389 -8.55 -17.84 8.97
CA PHE A 389 -8.01 -18.93 8.18
C PHE A 389 -8.21 -20.27 8.90
N ALA A 390 -8.44 -21.33 8.13
CA ALA A 390 -8.51 -22.70 8.62
C ALA A 390 -8.22 -23.69 7.49
N TYR A 391 -7.72 -24.90 7.82
CA TYR A 391 -7.47 -25.95 6.83
C TYR A 391 -8.43 -27.12 7.03
N ARG A 392 -8.94 -27.69 5.93
CA ARG A 392 -9.80 -28.88 5.95
C ARG A 392 -8.98 -30.06 6.44
N ILE A 393 -9.43 -30.74 7.49
CA ILE A 393 -8.72 -31.91 8.08
C ILE A 393 -8.32 -32.91 6.98
N PRO A 394 -7.05 -33.40 6.97
CA PRO A 394 -6.60 -34.40 6.02
C PRO A 394 -7.42 -35.69 6.11
N TYR A 395 -7.32 -36.56 5.10
CA TYR A 395 -7.77 -37.94 5.28
C TYR A 395 -6.95 -38.59 6.40
N LEU A 396 -7.54 -38.68 7.59
CA LEU A 396 -7.09 -39.57 8.66
C LEU A 396 -7.31 -40.98 8.12
N GLY A 397 -6.22 -41.64 7.71
CA GLY A 397 -6.25 -42.89 6.95
C GLY A 397 -6.72 -44.10 7.77
N THR A 398 -8.01 -44.16 8.07
CA THR A 398 -8.76 -45.34 8.53
C THR A 398 -10.24 -45.18 8.18
N GLU A 399 -10.63 -45.61 6.97
CA GLU A 399 -11.60 -46.69 6.79
C GLU A 399 -11.78 -47.00 5.30
N GLU A 400 -11.72 -48.29 4.95
CA GLU A 400 -12.25 -48.80 3.70
C GLU A 400 -13.77 -48.64 3.74
N ASN A 401 -14.33 -47.72 2.95
CA ASN A 401 -15.78 -47.69 2.71
C ASN A 401 -16.09 -47.94 1.23
N THR A 402 -15.59 -49.07 0.75
CA THR A 402 -16.07 -49.74 -0.47
C THR A 402 -17.39 -50.47 -0.20
N ALA A 403 -18.45 -49.70 0.08
CA ALA A 403 -19.87 -50.07 0.01
C ALA A 403 -20.69 -48.78 0.25
N THR A 404 -21.72 -48.41 -0.51
CA THR A 404 -22.46 -49.14 -1.55
C THR A 404 -22.99 -48.10 -2.55
N VAL A 405 -22.70 -48.27 -3.84
CA VAL A 405 -23.52 -47.68 -4.90
C VAL A 405 -24.48 -48.79 -5.33
N SER A 406 -25.76 -48.60 -5.02
CA SER A 406 -26.89 -49.48 -5.38
C SER A 406 -28.00 -48.62 -5.96
#